data_AF-A0AAN9NMT6-F1
#
_entry.id   AF-A0AAN9NMT6-F1
#
_cell.length_a   1.000
_cell.length_b   1.000
_cell.length_c   1.000
_cell.angle_alpha   90.00
_cell.angle_beta   90.00
_cell.angle_gamma   90.00
#
_symmetry.space_group_name_H-M   'P 1'
#
loop_
_entity.id
_entity.type
_entity.pdbx_description
1 polymer ?
#
loop_
_entity_poly.entity_id
_entity_poly.type
_entity_poly.pdbx_seq_one_letter_code
_entity_poly.pdbx_strand_id
1 'polypeptide(L)'
;METQDRISALPDEILCHILSFLSTHDSFATSLLSKRWQPLWLFLSIINLDDQTFIQNGRSYPSFFKFSYGILLRCRMQQPLTIARFHLTPRVCGYSNDFPYHLFKKWVRIVIQRGIEQLYIEIPRALEVPHIIWSCKTLVVLKLYRLSIDVFVKVHLPALKTLHLDFLFISKSEYLAEVLHGCPNLEDFRAYHIFLDNKLEGIDFQTMPKLVKADLKLDYVFEFPLKVVSNVEHLRFFLKLKKESFPMFENLIHLELYLGSNIQWHLVIKMLSHCPKLETIMLHMPAEPYSCTSWICPQFVPECIASQLKRCSILNYTGRKSEMQFTKYIMQNSRALQTMAIRNTTIGKNYFSSRQNKRQMLQELVMCPKSSTNCKLFFK
;
A
#
# COMPACT_ATOMS: atom_id res chain seq x y z
N MET A 1 -7.16 -34.24 -39.17
CA MET A 1 -7.07 -34.51 -37.72
C MET A 1 -7.45 -33.23 -37.02
N GLU A 2 -8.64 -33.17 -36.41
CA GLU A 2 -9.00 -32.06 -35.55
C GLU A 2 -7.99 -32.01 -34.40
N THR A 3 -7.33 -30.86 -34.23
CA THR A 3 -6.48 -30.59 -33.07
C THR A 3 -7.34 -30.77 -31.82
N GLN A 4 -7.06 -31.83 -31.05
CA GLN A 4 -7.80 -32.14 -29.83
C GLN A 4 -7.82 -30.91 -28.91
N ASP A 5 -9.01 -30.41 -28.58
CA ASP A 5 -9.18 -29.29 -27.65
C ASP A 5 -8.85 -29.74 -26.23
N ARG A 6 -7.56 -29.69 -25.91
CA ARG A 6 -7.01 -30.12 -24.62
C ARG A 6 -7.43 -29.22 -23.47
N ILE A 7 -7.82 -27.97 -23.74
CA ILE A 7 -8.25 -27.04 -22.68
C ILE A 7 -9.67 -27.36 -22.29
N SER A 8 -10.59 -27.52 -23.25
CA SER A 8 -11.98 -27.92 -22.94
C SER A 8 -12.10 -29.31 -22.32
N ALA A 9 -11.06 -30.14 -22.40
CA ALA A 9 -10.97 -31.44 -21.72
C ALA A 9 -10.65 -31.35 -20.22
N LEU A 10 -10.29 -30.17 -19.69
CA LEU A 10 -10.02 -29.98 -18.26
C LEU A 10 -11.31 -30.02 -17.42
N PRO A 11 -11.23 -30.38 -16.12
CA PRO A 11 -12.36 -30.31 -15.19
C PRO A 11 -12.90 -28.89 -15.00
N ASP A 12 -14.19 -28.78 -14.67
CA ASP A 12 -14.90 -27.51 -14.43
C ASP A 12 -14.19 -26.62 -13.43
N GLU A 13 -13.66 -27.22 -12.37
CA GLU A 13 -12.99 -26.51 -11.29
C GLU A 13 -11.72 -25.83 -11.79
N ILE A 14 -10.97 -26.50 -12.68
CA ILE A 14 -9.76 -25.96 -13.28
C ILE A 14 -10.10 -24.85 -14.28
N LEU A 15 -11.13 -25.05 -15.10
CA LEU A 15 -11.58 -24.01 -16.04
C LEU A 15 -12.09 -22.78 -15.29
N CYS A 16 -12.89 -22.95 -14.24
CA CYS A 16 -13.34 -21.85 -13.37
C CYS A 16 -12.15 -21.16 -12.68
N HIS A 17 -11.13 -21.92 -12.25
CA HIS A 17 -9.91 -21.34 -11.70
C HIS A 17 -9.15 -20.50 -12.75
N ILE A 18 -9.02 -20.97 -13.99
CA ILE A 18 -8.42 -20.19 -15.08
C ILE A 18 -9.22 -18.90 -15.32
N LEU A 19 -10.54 -19.01 -15.44
CA LEU A 19 -11.43 -17.85 -15.63
C LEU A 19 -11.36 -16.87 -14.46
N SER A 20 -11.06 -17.32 -13.25
CA SER A 20 -10.94 -16.46 -12.06
C SER A 20 -9.80 -15.43 -12.14
N PHE A 21 -8.85 -15.63 -13.06
CA PHE A 21 -7.79 -14.66 -13.35
C PHE A 21 -8.17 -13.62 -14.41
N LEU A 22 -9.31 -13.79 -15.08
CA LEU A 22 -9.78 -12.89 -16.14
C LEU A 22 -10.71 -11.81 -15.58
N SER A 23 -10.98 -10.78 -16.39
CA SER A 23 -12.09 -9.87 -16.11
C SER A 23 -13.43 -10.62 -16.22
N THR A 24 -14.50 -10.08 -15.61
CA THR A 24 -15.85 -10.66 -15.78
C THR A 24 -16.27 -10.63 -17.24
N HIS A 25 -15.87 -9.58 -17.97
CA HIS A 25 -16.16 -9.44 -19.39
C HIS A 25 -15.48 -10.52 -20.22
N ASP A 26 -14.19 -10.77 -20.00
CA ASP A 26 -13.45 -11.74 -20.78
C ASP A 26 -13.86 -13.17 -20.40
N SER A 27 -14.16 -13.40 -19.12
CA SER A 27 -14.78 -14.65 -18.66
C SER A 27 -16.11 -14.91 -19.38
N PHE A 28 -16.97 -13.88 -19.50
CA PHE A 28 -18.19 -13.98 -20.28
C PHE A 28 -17.89 -14.21 -21.76
N ALA A 29 -16.90 -13.55 -22.36
CA ALA A 29 -16.54 -13.74 -23.77
C ALA A 29 -16.12 -15.20 -24.07
N THR A 30 -15.51 -15.92 -23.11
CA THR A 30 -15.21 -17.35 -23.28
C THR A 30 -16.45 -18.21 -23.50
N SER A 31 -17.63 -17.77 -23.07
CA SER A 31 -18.90 -18.46 -23.30
C SER A 31 -19.23 -18.60 -24.79
N LEU A 32 -18.59 -17.80 -25.65
CA LEU A 32 -18.78 -17.81 -27.10
C LEU A 32 -17.86 -18.81 -27.81
N LEU A 33 -16.85 -19.35 -27.12
CA LEU A 33 -15.87 -20.27 -27.71
C LEU A 33 -16.45 -21.66 -27.95
N SER A 34 -17.25 -22.18 -27.01
CA SER A 34 -18.01 -23.41 -27.20
C SER A 34 -19.12 -23.57 -26.15
N LYS A 35 -20.04 -24.51 -26.40
CA LYS A 35 -21.13 -24.87 -25.45
C LYS A 35 -20.60 -25.28 -24.07
N ARG A 36 -19.38 -25.82 -24.01
CA ARG A 36 -18.71 -26.27 -22.78
C ARG A 36 -18.40 -25.14 -21.82
N TRP A 37 -18.03 -23.96 -22.36
CA TRP A 37 -17.64 -22.78 -21.59
C TRP A 37 -18.83 -21.91 -21.21
N GLN A 38 -19.96 -22.09 -21.89
CA GLN A 38 -21.16 -21.28 -21.72
C GLN A 38 -21.64 -21.15 -20.26
N PRO A 39 -21.68 -22.21 -19.44
CA PRO A 39 -22.13 -22.10 -18.06
C PRO A 39 -21.02 -21.71 -17.07
N LEU A 40 -19.74 -21.80 -17.42
CA LEU A 40 -18.64 -21.75 -16.45
C LEU A 40 -18.52 -20.40 -15.75
N TRP A 41 -18.65 -19.31 -16.50
CA TRP A 41 -18.63 -17.96 -15.94
C TRP A 41 -19.81 -17.73 -14.96
N LEU A 42 -20.85 -18.58 -15.00
CA LEU A 42 -21.98 -18.55 -14.06
C LEU A 42 -21.64 -19.08 -12.66
N PHE A 43 -20.50 -19.76 -12.48
CA PHE A 43 -20.10 -20.33 -11.20
C PHE A 43 -19.01 -19.50 -10.49
N LEU A 44 -18.50 -18.44 -11.14
CA LEU A 44 -17.46 -17.60 -10.56
C LEU A 44 -18.00 -16.77 -9.38
N SER A 45 -17.35 -16.90 -8.22
CA SER A 45 -17.57 -16.07 -7.02
C SER A 45 -16.79 -14.74 -7.05
N ILE A 46 -16.05 -14.51 -8.13
CA ILE A 46 -15.22 -13.32 -8.34
C ILE A 46 -15.86 -12.49 -9.44
N ILE A 47 -16.10 -11.22 -9.12
CA ILE A 47 -16.64 -10.24 -10.05
C ILE A 47 -15.60 -9.14 -10.19
N ASN A 48 -14.96 -9.11 -11.35
CA ASN A 48 -14.03 -8.07 -11.75
C ASN A 48 -14.64 -7.21 -12.86
N LEU A 49 -15.05 -5.99 -12.53
CA LEU A 49 -15.65 -5.01 -13.45
C LEU A 49 -14.65 -3.88 -13.71
N ASP A 50 -13.94 -4.01 -14.83
CA ASP A 50 -12.93 -3.06 -15.28
C ASP A 50 -13.34 -2.47 -16.63
N ASP A 51 -13.47 -1.14 -16.69
CA ASP A 51 -13.89 -0.44 -17.92
C ASP A 51 -12.77 -0.31 -18.96
N GLN A 52 -11.50 -0.52 -18.56
CA GLN A 52 -10.37 -0.40 -19.48
C GLN A 52 -10.45 -1.43 -20.61
N THR A 53 -10.90 -2.65 -20.30
CA THR A 53 -11.13 -3.71 -21.29
C THR A 53 -12.23 -3.35 -22.29
N PHE A 54 -13.29 -2.67 -21.85
CA PHE A 54 -14.36 -2.22 -22.73
C PHE A 54 -13.86 -1.16 -23.70
N ILE A 55 -13.05 -0.23 -23.22
CA ILE A 55 -12.55 0.90 -24.01
C ILE A 55 -11.50 0.45 -25.01
N GLN A 56 -10.59 -0.45 -24.62
CA GLN A 56 -9.64 -1.07 -25.55
C GLN A 56 -10.34 -1.77 -26.71
N ASN A 57 -11.53 -2.33 -26.46
CA ASN A 57 -12.37 -2.97 -27.46
C ASN A 57 -13.33 -2.01 -28.18
N GLY A 58 -13.11 -0.68 -28.08
CA GLY A 58 -13.92 0.35 -28.76
C GLY A 58 -15.36 0.48 -28.25
N ARG A 59 -15.70 -0.08 -27.07
CA ARG A 59 -17.05 0.00 -26.50
C ARG A 59 -17.26 1.29 -25.72
N SER A 60 -18.52 1.74 -25.72
CA SER A 60 -18.94 2.98 -25.05
C SER A 60 -19.17 2.80 -23.54
N TYR A 61 -19.11 3.91 -22.78
CA TYR A 61 -19.38 3.91 -21.34
C TYR A 61 -20.77 3.33 -20.96
N PRO A 62 -21.88 3.67 -21.66
CA PRO A 62 -23.18 3.07 -21.36
C PRO A 62 -23.19 1.54 -21.51
N SER A 63 -22.36 0.99 -22.40
CA SER A 63 -22.24 -0.46 -22.60
C SER A 63 -21.64 -1.15 -21.38
N PHE A 64 -20.63 -0.54 -20.74
CA PHE A 64 -20.05 -1.04 -19.50
C PHE A 64 -21.08 -1.08 -18.36
N PHE A 65 -21.84 0.01 -18.17
CA PHE A 65 -22.88 0.05 -17.13
C PHE A 65 -23.99 -0.97 -17.38
N LYS A 66 -24.44 -1.11 -18.64
CA LYS A 66 -25.46 -2.10 -19.02
C LYS A 66 -24.98 -3.52 -18.74
N PHE A 67 -23.74 -3.84 -19.11
CA PHE A 67 -23.13 -5.14 -18.82
C PHE A 67 -23.02 -5.38 -17.30
N SER A 68 -22.44 -4.43 -16.57
CA SER A 68 -22.27 -4.51 -15.12
C SER A 68 -23.61 -4.69 -14.37
N TYR A 69 -24.65 -3.98 -14.81
CA TYR A 69 -26.00 -4.14 -14.27
C TYR A 69 -26.55 -5.54 -14.52
N GLY A 70 -26.34 -6.10 -15.72
CA GLY A 70 -26.72 -7.48 -16.05
C GLY A 70 -26.03 -8.52 -15.16
N ILE A 71 -24.73 -8.36 -14.91
CA ILE A 71 -23.97 -9.23 -13.99
C ILE A 71 -24.55 -9.18 -12.57
N LEU A 72 -24.87 -7.99 -12.06
CA LEU A 72 -25.39 -7.85 -10.71
C LEU A 72 -26.85 -8.29 -10.57
N LEU A 73 -27.65 -8.17 -11.63
CA LEU A 73 -28.96 -8.80 -11.69
C LEU A 73 -28.86 -10.33 -11.62
N ARG A 74 -27.91 -10.94 -12.33
CA ARG A 74 -27.62 -12.37 -12.21
C ARG A 74 -27.28 -12.73 -10.75
N CYS A 75 -26.39 -11.96 -10.11
CA CYS A 75 -26.04 -12.17 -8.70
C CYS A 75 -27.24 -12.04 -7.77
N ARG A 76 -28.27 -11.29 -8.13
CA ARG A 76 -29.52 -11.20 -7.37
C ARG A 76 -30.41 -12.43 -7.57
N MET A 77 -30.45 -12.97 -8.78
CA MET A 77 -31.37 -14.05 -9.18
C MET A 77 -30.84 -15.46 -8.86
N GLN A 78 -29.53 -15.69 -8.91
CA GLN A 78 -28.94 -17.00 -8.62
C GLN A 78 -28.61 -17.16 -7.13
N GLN A 79 -29.44 -17.90 -6.40
CA GLN A 79 -29.06 -18.47 -5.10
C GLN A 79 -28.40 -19.84 -5.32
N PRO A 80 -27.31 -20.21 -4.62
CA PRO A 80 -26.72 -19.55 -3.44
C PRO A 80 -25.37 -18.86 -3.74
N LEU A 81 -25.17 -18.23 -4.90
CA LEU A 81 -23.85 -17.67 -5.25
C LEU A 81 -23.34 -16.67 -4.19
N THR A 82 -22.31 -17.06 -3.45
CA THR A 82 -21.54 -16.19 -2.58
C THR A 82 -20.55 -15.41 -3.44
N ILE A 83 -20.45 -14.10 -3.22
CA ILE A 83 -19.49 -13.25 -3.93
C ILE A 83 -18.29 -13.13 -3.01
N ALA A 84 -17.22 -13.88 -3.26
CA ALA A 84 -16.03 -13.80 -2.43
C ALA A 84 -15.25 -12.49 -2.69
N ARG A 85 -15.20 -12.04 -3.96
CA ARG A 85 -14.42 -10.86 -4.36
C ARG A 85 -15.17 -9.99 -5.34
N PHE A 86 -15.15 -8.69 -5.10
CA PHE A 86 -15.69 -7.67 -6.01
C PHE A 86 -14.63 -6.60 -6.24
N HIS A 87 -14.27 -6.42 -7.51
CA HIS A 87 -13.35 -5.40 -7.98
C HIS A 87 -14.11 -4.50 -8.94
N LEU A 88 -14.19 -3.21 -8.61
CA LEU A 88 -14.82 -2.20 -9.46
C LEU A 88 -13.82 -1.08 -9.79
N THR A 89 -13.42 -0.99 -11.06
CA THR A 89 -12.49 0.03 -11.59
C THR A 89 -13.02 0.74 -12.84
N PRO A 90 -14.04 1.61 -12.73
CA PRO A 90 -14.45 2.48 -13.82
C PRO A 90 -13.47 3.67 -13.95
N ARG A 91 -12.24 3.43 -14.42
CA ARG A 91 -11.16 4.42 -14.46
C ARG A 91 -11.38 5.52 -15.49
N VAL A 92 -12.08 5.25 -16.59
CA VAL A 92 -12.31 6.24 -17.65
C VAL A 92 -13.76 6.71 -17.64
N CYS A 93 -14.71 5.79 -17.49
CA CYS A 93 -16.13 6.08 -17.32
C CYS A 93 -16.37 6.98 -16.11
N GLY A 94 -15.56 6.81 -15.06
CA GLY A 94 -15.73 7.55 -13.81
C GLY A 94 -15.39 9.03 -13.91
N TYR A 95 -14.72 9.52 -14.96
CA TYR A 95 -14.46 10.96 -15.11
C TYR A 95 -15.68 11.73 -15.67
N SER A 96 -16.67 11.05 -16.26
CA SER A 96 -17.89 11.68 -16.80
C SER A 96 -18.80 12.21 -15.69
N ASN A 97 -19.31 13.44 -15.83
CA ASN A 97 -20.28 14.07 -14.91
C ASN A 97 -21.50 13.20 -14.62
N ASP A 98 -21.80 12.27 -15.51
CA ASP A 98 -22.97 11.40 -15.45
C ASP A 98 -22.73 10.06 -14.73
N PHE A 99 -21.61 9.88 -13.99
CA PHE A 99 -21.41 8.62 -13.27
C PHE A 99 -22.60 8.36 -12.31
N PRO A 100 -23.34 7.25 -12.51
CA PRO A 100 -24.61 7.04 -11.82
C PRO A 100 -24.37 6.57 -10.38
N TYR A 101 -24.15 7.51 -9.45
CA TYR A 101 -23.89 7.24 -8.03
C TYR A 101 -24.94 6.32 -7.38
N HIS A 102 -26.21 6.47 -7.78
CA HIS A 102 -27.29 5.61 -7.31
C HIS A 102 -27.10 4.13 -7.70
N LEU A 103 -26.59 3.86 -8.92
CA LEU A 103 -26.26 2.50 -9.35
C LEU A 103 -25.09 1.95 -8.55
N PHE A 104 -24.04 2.76 -8.36
CA PHE A 104 -22.91 2.37 -7.52
C PHE A 104 -23.33 1.96 -6.10
N LYS A 105 -24.17 2.76 -5.43
CA LYS A 105 -24.75 2.41 -4.13
C LYS A 105 -25.51 1.07 -4.18
N LYS A 106 -26.31 0.85 -5.23
CA LYS A 106 -27.06 -0.39 -5.43
C LYS A 106 -26.12 -1.59 -5.63
N TRP A 107 -25.05 -1.42 -6.40
CA TRP A 107 -24.06 -2.46 -6.70
C TRP A 107 -23.33 -2.90 -5.43
N VAL A 108 -22.81 -1.93 -4.67
CA VAL A 108 -22.16 -2.18 -3.38
C VAL A 108 -23.13 -2.89 -2.42
N ARG A 109 -24.39 -2.44 -2.33
CA ARG A 109 -25.39 -3.09 -1.49
C ARG A 109 -25.61 -4.56 -1.86
N ILE A 110 -25.71 -4.88 -3.14
CA ILE A 110 -25.91 -6.26 -3.62
C ILE A 110 -24.74 -7.14 -3.18
N VAL A 111 -23.50 -6.70 -3.37
CA VAL A 111 -22.34 -7.55 -3.04
C VAL A 111 -22.13 -7.71 -1.54
N ILE A 112 -22.40 -6.67 -0.74
CA ILE A 112 -22.32 -6.74 0.73
C ILE A 112 -23.38 -7.70 1.29
N GLN A 113 -24.60 -7.67 0.75
CA GLN A 113 -25.67 -8.60 1.15
C GLN A 113 -25.38 -10.07 0.79
N ARG A 114 -24.39 -10.33 -0.08
CA ARG A 114 -23.94 -11.66 -0.47
C ARG A 114 -22.76 -12.19 0.36
N GLY A 115 -22.40 -11.50 1.45
CA GLY A 115 -21.37 -11.95 2.38
C GLY A 115 -19.96 -11.82 1.82
N ILE A 116 -19.69 -10.72 1.11
CA ILE A 116 -18.38 -10.48 0.48
C ILE A 116 -17.22 -10.45 1.46
N GLU A 117 -16.09 -11.02 1.04
CA GLU A 117 -14.85 -11.06 1.79
C GLU A 117 -13.84 -10.03 1.31
N GLN A 118 -13.76 -9.76 0.01
CA GLN A 118 -12.79 -8.81 -0.56
C GLN A 118 -13.45 -7.78 -1.45
N LEU A 119 -13.34 -6.51 -1.06
CA LEU A 119 -13.89 -5.38 -1.77
C LEU A 119 -12.77 -4.44 -2.22
N TYR A 120 -12.63 -4.26 -3.52
CA TYR A 120 -11.78 -3.24 -4.13
C TYR A 120 -12.65 -2.28 -4.94
N ILE A 121 -12.56 -0.98 -4.63
CA ILE A 121 -13.25 0.07 -5.35
C ILE A 121 -12.26 1.17 -5.71
N GLU A 122 -12.12 1.43 -7.00
CA GLU A 122 -11.39 2.56 -7.55
C GLU A 122 -12.33 3.32 -8.48
N ILE A 123 -12.79 4.48 -8.03
CA ILE A 123 -13.62 5.36 -8.85
C ILE A 123 -12.89 6.70 -8.92
N PRO A 124 -12.62 7.25 -10.11
CA PRO A 124 -11.86 8.48 -10.29
C PRO A 124 -12.68 9.74 -9.95
N ARG A 125 -13.39 9.72 -8.82
CA ARG A 125 -14.18 10.80 -8.23
C ARG A 125 -14.29 10.61 -6.74
N ALA A 126 -14.22 11.70 -5.99
CA ALA A 126 -14.46 11.78 -4.55
C ALA A 126 -15.94 11.51 -4.17
N LEU A 127 -16.55 10.47 -4.77
CA LEU A 127 -17.86 9.97 -4.39
C LEU A 127 -17.78 9.39 -2.98
N GLU A 128 -18.85 9.61 -2.24
CA GLU A 128 -18.99 9.10 -0.89
C GLU A 128 -19.03 7.57 -0.90
N VAL A 129 -18.23 6.96 -0.02
CA VAL A 129 -18.23 5.52 0.21
C VAL A 129 -19.57 5.12 0.84
N PRO A 130 -20.33 4.17 0.25
CA PRO A 130 -21.63 3.78 0.80
C PRO A 130 -21.49 3.24 2.22
N HIS A 131 -22.24 3.82 3.16
CA HIS A 131 -22.15 3.52 4.61
C HIS A 131 -22.30 2.02 4.96
N ILE A 132 -23.01 1.26 4.12
CA ILE A 132 -23.21 -0.18 4.32
C ILE A 132 -21.89 -0.97 4.35
N ILE A 133 -20.84 -0.47 3.69
CA ILE A 133 -19.51 -1.10 3.72
C ILE A 133 -18.99 -1.17 5.15
N TRP A 134 -19.13 -0.09 5.93
CA TRP A 134 -18.59 0.07 7.28
C TRP A 134 -19.24 -0.82 8.35
N SER A 135 -20.28 -1.58 8.01
CA SER A 135 -20.98 -2.52 8.92
C SER A 135 -20.90 -3.97 8.44
N CYS A 136 -20.08 -4.25 7.41
CA CYS A 136 -19.96 -5.57 6.82
C CYS A 136 -19.12 -6.52 7.69
N LYS A 137 -19.76 -7.55 8.24
CA LYS A 137 -19.13 -8.50 9.16
C LYS A 137 -18.25 -9.56 8.48
N THR A 138 -18.46 -9.79 7.18
CA THR A 138 -17.74 -10.81 6.39
C THR A 138 -16.49 -10.25 5.72
N LEU A 139 -16.33 -8.93 5.68
CA LEU A 139 -15.28 -8.28 4.91
C LEU A 139 -13.92 -8.50 5.58
N VAL A 140 -13.00 -9.12 4.84
CA VAL A 140 -11.62 -9.43 5.23
C VAL A 140 -10.63 -8.43 4.62
N VAL A 141 -10.87 -8.01 3.38
CA VAL A 141 -10.01 -7.07 2.64
C VAL A 141 -10.86 -5.92 2.10
N LEU A 142 -10.49 -4.70 2.47
CA LEU A 142 -11.10 -3.47 1.97
C LEU A 142 -10.03 -2.58 1.37
N LYS A 143 -10.19 -2.25 0.08
CA LYS A 143 -9.31 -1.34 -0.65
C LYS A 143 -10.14 -0.27 -1.32
N LEU A 144 -9.92 0.97 -0.94
CA LEU A 144 -10.65 2.13 -1.41
C LEU A 144 -9.68 3.11 -2.03
N TYR A 145 -9.97 3.53 -3.26
CA TYR A 145 -9.12 4.43 -4.03
C TYR A 145 -9.93 5.58 -4.63
N ARG A 146 -9.48 6.82 -4.39
CA ARG A 146 -10.07 8.07 -4.93
C ARG A 146 -11.50 8.42 -4.48
N LEU A 147 -11.95 7.93 -3.32
CA LEU A 147 -13.30 8.16 -2.78
C LEU A 147 -13.32 9.19 -1.65
N SER A 148 -14.52 9.57 -1.19
CA SER A 148 -14.70 10.35 0.03
C SER A 148 -15.33 9.53 1.16
N ILE A 149 -14.88 9.77 2.39
CA ILE A 149 -15.36 9.15 3.60
C ILE A 149 -16.08 10.22 4.43
N ASP A 150 -17.40 10.04 4.59
CA ASP A 150 -18.24 10.84 5.48
C ASP A 150 -19.04 9.87 6.37
N VAL A 151 -18.53 9.59 7.57
CA VAL A 151 -18.99 8.47 8.39
C VAL A 151 -19.91 8.97 9.50
N PHE A 152 -21.21 8.91 9.25
CA PHE A 152 -22.21 9.19 10.28
C PHE A 152 -22.62 7.96 11.10
N VAL A 153 -22.14 6.77 10.70
CA VAL A 153 -22.52 5.48 11.29
C VAL A 153 -21.36 4.88 12.08
N LYS A 154 -21.68 4.17 13.16
CA LYS A 154 -20.69 3.42 13.92
C LYS A 154 -20.03 2.36 13.03
N VAL A 155 -18.70 2.38 12.93
CA VAL A 155 -17.96 1.42 12.11
C VAL A 155 -17.81 0.11 12.89
N HIS A 156 -18.08 -1.01 12.22
CA HIS A 156 -17.92 -2.34 12.78
C HIS A 156 -17.57 -3.37 11.69
N LEU A 157 -16.27 -3.64 11.57
CA LEU A 157 -15.67 -4.54 10.59
C LEU A 157 -14.87 -5.65 11.29
N PRO A 158 -15.55 -6.59 11.98
CA PRO A 158 -14.91 -7.55 12.87
C PRO A 158 -13.99 -8.55 12.16
N ALA A 159 -14.19 -8.86 10.89
CA ALA A 159 -13.37 -9.81 10.14
C ALA A 159 -12.21 -9.15 9.35
N LEU A 160 -12.13 -7.82 9.36
CA LEU A 160 -11.22 -7.09 8.48
C LEU A 160 -9.77 -7.26 8.93
N LYS A 161 -8.93 -7.75 8.02
CA LYS A 161 -7.49 -7.96 8.18
C LYS A 161 -6.65 -7.01 7.34
N THR A 162 -7.18 -6.53 6.22
CA THR A 162 -6.45 -5.62 5.32
C THR A 162 -7.30 -4.40 4.99
N LEU A 163 -6.76 -3.21 5.25
CA LEU A 163 -7.40 -1.94 4.97
C LEU A 163 -6.43 -1.04 4.21
N HIS A 164 -6.73 -0.76 2.94
CA HIS A 164 -5.96 0.19 2.13
C HIS A 164 -6.83 1.38 1.77
N LEU A 165 -6.36 2.56 2.12
CA LEU A 165 -7.01 3.84 1.89
C LEU A 165 -6.06 4.69 1.04
N ASP A 166 -6.38 4.88 -0.23
CA ASP A 166 -5.49 5.55 -1.18
C ASP A 166 -6.21 6.73 -1.86
N PHE A 167 -5.64 7.93 -1.80
CA PHE A 167 -6.23 9.16 -2.38
C PHE A 167 -7.64 9.43 -1.85
N LEU A 168 -7.86 9.34 -0.54
CA LEU A 168 -9.18 9.56 0.05
C LEU A 168 -9.32 10.97 0.63
N PHE A 169 -10.52 11.52 0.49
CA PHE A 169 -10.95 12.72 1.19
C PHE A 169 -11.83 12.33 2.38
N ILE A 170 -11.46 12.71 3.60
CA ILE A 170 -12.24 12.42 4.80
C ILE A 170 -12.75 13.74 5.37
N SER A 171 -14.08 13.90 5.41
CA SER A 171 -14.72 15.18 5.77
C SER A 171 -14.48 15.59 7.22
N LYS A 172 -14.18 14.64 8.11
CA LYS A 172 -13.83 14.91 9.51
C LYS A 172 -12.74 14.00 10.00
N SER A 173 -11.84 14.52 10.82
CA SER A 173 -10.70 13.78 11.36
C SER A 173 -11.12 12.66 12.31
N GLU A 174 -12.26 12.81 13.00
CA GLU A 174 -12.83 11.79 13.89
C GLU A 174 -13.27 10.54 13.12
N TYR A 175 -13.65 10.67 11.85
CA TYR A 175 -14.05 9.53 11.03
C TYR A 175 -12.87 8.60 10.71
N LEU A 176 -11.65 9.15 10.63
CA LEU A 176 -10.47 8.31 10.51
C LEU A 176 -10.29 7.45 11.77
N ALA A 177 -10.45 8.04 12.96
CA ALA A 177 -10.38 7.31 14.22
C ALA A 177 -11.50 6.25 14.31
N GLU A 178 -12.74 6.60 13.96
CA GLU A 178 -13.87 5.68 13.95
C GLU A 178 -13.62 4.49 13.01
N VAL A 179 -13.11 4.73 11.80
CA VAL A 179 -12.75 3.65 10.85
C VAL A 179 -11.69 2.73 11.45
N LEU A 180 -10.64 3.27 12.05
CA LEU A 180 -9.56 2.47 12.64
C LEU A 180 -10.03 1.69 13.87
N HIS A 181 -10.81 2.30 14.76
CA HIS A 181 -11.37 1.64 15.95
C HIS A 181 -12.40 0.55 15.61
N GLY A 182 -13.11 0.71 14.50
CA GLY A 182 -14.08 -0.27 14.00
C GLY A 182 -13.45 -1.55 13.44
N CYS A 183 -12.12 -1.63 13.32
CA CYS A 183 -11.38 -2.75 12.70
C CYS A 183 -10.46 -3.49 13.70
N PRO A 184 -11.01 -4.26 14.67
CA PRO A 184 -10.23 -4.82 15.77
C PRO A 184 -9.21 -5.90 15.38
N ASN A 185 -9.33 -6.51 14.20
CA ASN A 185 -8.49 -7.60 13.72
C ASN A 185 -7.57 -7.20 12.56
N LEU A 186 -7.32 -5.90 12.39
CA LEU A 186 -6.52 -5.39 11.29
C LEU A 186 -5.05 -5.81 11.40
N GLU A 187 -4.51 -6.40 10.34
CA GLU A 187 -3.14 -6.95 10.25
C GLU A 187 -2.26 -6.15 9.26
N ASP A 188 -2.82 -5.66 8.14
CA ASP A 188 -2.15 -4.83 7.12
C ASP A 188 -2.92 -3.52 6.89
N PHE A 189 -2.30 -2.39 7.20
CA PHE A 189 -2.85 -1.06 7.01
C PHE A 189 -2.03 -0.24 6.02
N ARG A 190 -2.71 0.35 5.03
CA ARG A 190 -2.12 1.33 4.12
C ARG A 190 -2.94 2.61 4.10
N ALA A 191 -2.26 3.73 4.19
CA ALA A 191 -2.85 5.06 4.02
C ALA A 191 -1.97 5.93 3.12
N TYR A 192 -2.40 6.15 1.88
CA TYR A 192 -1.72 7.02 0.92
C TYR A 192 -2.56 8.24 0.59
N HIS A 193 -1.94 9.43 0.53
CA HIS A 193 -2.58 10.67 0.07
C HIS A 193 -3.97 10.88 0.69
N ILE A 194 -4.03 10.90 2.03
CA ILE A 194 -5.26 11.15 2.79
C ILE A 194 -5.41 12.65 3.02
N PHE A 195 -6.53 13.21 2.61
CA PHE A 195 -6.91 14.60 2.80
C PHE A 195 -7.97 14.69 3.89
N LEU A 196 -7.76 15.55 4.88
CA LEU A 196 -8.71 15.84 5.95
C LEU A 196 -9.12 17.31 5.87
N ASP A 197 -10.39 17.62 6.14
CA ASP A 197 -10.84 19.02 6.26
C ASP A 197 -10.27 19.72 7.49
N ASN A 198 -10.07 18.97 8.59
CA ASN A 198 -9.60 19.49 9.87
C ASN A 198 -8.33 18.77 10.34
N LYS A 199 -7.62 19.40 11.29
CA LYS A 199 -6.49 18.78 11.99
C LYS A 199 -6.96 17.64 12.91
N LEU A 200 -6.00 16.81 13.36
CA LEU A 200 -6.24 15.71 14.31
C LEU A 200 -6.24 16.15 15.79
N GLU A 201 -6.33 17.46 16.08
CA GLU A 201 -6.20 17.97 17.46
C GLU A 201 -7.38 17.48 18.33
N GLY A 202 -7.07 16.92 19.51
CA GLY A 202 -8.08 16.45 20.48
C GLY A 202 -8.68 15.07 20.22
N ILE A 203 -8.22 14.35 19.18
CA ILE A 203 -8.73 13.01 18.88
C ILE A 203 -7.89 11.94 19.58
N ASP A 204 -8.54 11.07 20.33
CA ASP A 204 -7.89 9.90 20.91
C ASP A 204 -7.72 8.81 19.86
N PHE A 205 -6.47 8.38 19.69
CA PHE A 205 -6.07 7.34 18.76
C PHE A 205 -5.44 6.20 19.56
N GLN A 206 -6.08 5.04 19.54
CA GLN A 206 -5.59 3.85 20.21
C GLN A 206 -4.59 3.09 19.34
N THR A 207 -3.69 2.36 20.00
CA THR A 207 -2.76 1.44 19.33
C THR A 207 -3.55 0.29 18.72
N MET A 208 -3.25 -0.11 17.48
CA MET A 208 -3.87 -1.29 16.88
C MET A 208 -3.08 -2.55 17.27
N PRO A 209 -3.63 -3.45 18.12
CA PRO A 209 -2.86 -4.50 18.76
C PRO A 209 -2.47 -5.65 17.82
N LYS A 210 -3.27 -5.92 16.79
CA LYS A 210 -3.04 -7.00 15.83
C LYS A 210 -2.35 -6.55 14.55
N LEU A 211 -2.01 -5.26 14.45
CA LEU A 211 -1.42 -4.71 13.25
C LEU A 211 0.03 -5.15 13.12
N VAL A 212 0.33 -5.86 12.03
CA VAL A 212 1.66 -6.39 11.73
C VAL A 212 2.41 -5.43 10.80
N LYS A 213 1.68 -4.79 9.88
CA LYS A 213 2.27 -3.96 8.83
C LYS A 213 1.52 -2.64 8.66
N ALA A 214 2.27 -1.56 8.53
CA ALA A 214 1.76 -0.24 8.19
C ALA A 214 2.55 0.40 7.04
N ASP A 215 1.84 0.93 6.05
CA ASP A 215 2.40 1.64 4.89
C ASP A 215 1.75 3.03 4.75
N LEU A 216 2.49 4.07 5.14
CA LEU A 216 1.99 5.43 5.32
C LEU A 216 2.70 6.40 4.37
N LYS A 217 2.06 6.73 3.25
CA LYS A 217 2.57 7.71 2.28
C LYS A 217 1.63 8.92 2.21
N LEU A 218 1.80 9.81 3.17
CA LEU A 218 0.88 10.91 3.41
C LEU A 218 1.42 12.21 2.83
N ASP A 219 0.52 13.09 2.37
CA ASP A 219 0.90 14.39 1.83
C ASP A 219 1.47 15.31 2.91
N TYR A 220 2.21 16.34 2.49
CA TYR A 220 2.95 17.25 3.38
C TYR A 220 2.10 17.88 4.49
N VAL A 221 0.79 18.03 4.29
CA VAL A 221 -0.13 18.69 5.23
C VAL A 221 -0.56 17.79 6.40
N PHE A 222 -0.70 16.48 6.18
CA PHE A 222 -1.33 15.58 7.15
C PHE A 222 -0.30 14.81 8.00
N GLU A 223 -0.29 14.98 9.32
CA GLU A 223 0.57 14.21 10.23
C GLU A 223 -0.20 13.07 10.92
N PHE A 224 0.12 11.84 10.54
CA PHE A 224 -0.51 10.66 11.14
C PHE A 224 0.09 10.34 12.52
N PRO A 225 -0.77 9.98 13.50
CA PRO A 225 -0.35 9.67 14.86
C PRO A 225 0.36 8.31 14.89
N LEU A 226 1.69 8.30 14.81
CA LEU A 226 2.48 7.06 14.76
C LEU A 226 2.24 6.12 15.97
N LYS A 227 1.73 6.64 17.09
CA LYS A 227 1.31 5.82 18.23
C LYS A 227 0.36 4.69 17.79
N VAL A 228 -0.55 4.95 16.86
CA VAL A 228 -1.51 3.98 16.31
C VAL A 228 -0.81 2.72 15.76
N VAL A 229 0.36 2.91 15.14
CA VAL A 229 1.13 1.87 14.44
C VAL A 229 2.41 1.48 15.22
N SER A 230 2.47 1.76 16.52
CA SER A 230 3.67 1.50 17.34
C SER A 230 3.98 0.01 17.53
N ASN A 231 2.98 -0.87 17.43
CA ASN A 231 3.11 -2.31 17.65
C ASN A 231 3.56 -3.11 16.42
N VAL A 232 3.73 -2.47 15.25
CA VAL A 232 3.97 -3.16 13.98
C VAL A 232 5.36 -3.76 13.87
N GLU A 233 5.47 -4.83 13.09
CA GLU A 233 6.74 -5.47 12.71
C GLU A 233 7.36 -4.82 11.46
N HIS A 234 6.51 -4.34 10.56
CA HIS A 234 6.89 -3.71 9.30
C HIS A 234 6.28 -2.32 9.17
N LEU A 235 7.13 -1.29 9.12
CA LEU A 235 6.69 0.09 8.94
C LEU A 235 7.36 0.71 7.72
N ARG A 236 6.54 1.26 6.83
CA ARG A 236 6.98 2.17 5.78
C ARG A 236 6.32 3.51 5.98
N PHE A 237 7.09 4.59 6.05
CA PHE A 237 6.50 5.93 6.08
C PHE A 237 7.42 7.05 5.59
N PHE A 238 6.82 8.22 5.35
CA PHE A 238 7.53 9.44 5.02
C PHE A 238 7.92 10.23 6.28
N LEU A 239 9.22 10.43 6.50
CA LEU A 239 9.73 11.16 7.67
C LEU A 239 9.65 12.67 7.43
N LYS A 240 8.79 13.36 8.20
CA LYS A 240 8.60 14.81 8.13
C LYS A 240 9.53 15.58 9.07
N LEU A 241 9.89 16.80 8.63
CA LEU A 241 10.81 17.73 9.29
C LEU A 241 10.45 18.17 10.72
N LYS A 242 9.17 18.09 11.09
CA LYS A 242 8.68 18.59 12.39
C LYS A 242 8.51 17.50 13.44
N LYS A 243 8.82 16.25 13.09
CA LYS A 243 8.52 15.12 13.97
C LYS A 243 9.60 14.96 15.02
N GLU A 244 9.40 15.58 16.17
CA GLU A 244 10.32 15.49 17.29
C GLU A 244 9.99 14.34 18.25
N SER A 245 8.77 13.80 18.24
CA SER A 245 8.37 12.69 19.09
C SER A 245 8.07 11.43 18.28
N PHE A 246 8.64 10.31 18.73
CA PHE A 246 8.38 8.98 18.20
C PHE A 246 7.87 8.10 19.35
N PRO A 247 6.86 7.24 19.13
CA PRO A 247 6.54 6.21 20.10
C PRO A 247 7.67 5.16 20.13
N MET A 248 7.70 4.34 21.17
CA MET A 248 8.54 3.14 21.18
C MET A 248 7.95 2.11 20.21
N PHE A 249 8.79 1.56 19.34
CA PHE A 249 8.44 0.52 18.37
C PHE A 249 9.08 -0.80 18.80
N GLU A 250 8.52 -1.45 19.82
CA GLU A 250 9.13 -2.61 20.49
C GLU A 250 9.24 -3.87 19.61
N ASN A 251 8.42 -3.97 18.57
CA ASN A 251 8.34 -5.14 17.69
C ASN A 251 8.85 -4.88 16.27
N LEU A 252 9.28 -3.66 15.96
CA LEU A 252 9.63 -3.27 14.61
C LEU A 252 10.95 -3.92 14.18
N ILE A 253 10.86 -4.80 13.18
CA ILE A 253 12.00 -5.54 12.60
C ILE A 253 12.42 -4.98 11.24
N HIS A 254 11.50 -4.33 10.53
CA HIS A 254 11.74 -3.77 9.20
C HIS A 254 11.19 -2.35 9.08
N LEU A 255 12.06 -1.41 8.74
CA LEU A 255 11.72 0.00 8.60
C LEU A 255 12.14 0.53 7.23
N GLU A 256 11.19 1.10 6.50
CA GLU A 256 11.42 1.80 5.25
C GLU A 256 11.03 3.29 5.37
N LEU A 257 12.03 4.16 5.28
CA LEU A 257 11.89 5.62 5.43
C LEU A 257 12.02 6.31 4.09
N TYR A 258 11.00 7.08 3.74
CA TYR A 258 11.10 8.08 2.68
C TYR A 258 11.50 9.42 3.30
N LEU A 259 12.67 9.92 2.91
CA LEU A 259 13.20 11.18 3.41
C LEU A 259 12.74 12.31 2.50
N GLY A 260 12.34 13.45 3.10
CA GLY A 260 11.92 14.63 2.35
C GLY A 260 13.07 15.49 1.84
N SER A 261 12.73 16.59 1.17
CA SER A 261 13.69 17.53 0.54
C SER A 261 14.60 18.29 1.51
N ASN A 262 14.41 18.15 2.82
CA ASN A 262 15.36 18.59 3.82
C ASN A 262 15.56 17.45 4.82
N ILE A 263 16.77 16.89 4.85
CA ILE A 263 17.07 15.70 5.63
C ILE A 263 17.72 16.11 6.95
N GLN A 264 17.07 15.75 8.05
CA GLN A 264 17.57 15.93 9.40
C GLN A 264 18.04 14.59 9.96
N TRP A 265 19.35 14.30 9.83
CA TRP A 265 19.92 13.02 10.25
C TRP A 265 19.73 12.72 11.74
N HIS A 266 19.69 13.74 12.59
CA HIS A 266 19.42 13.57 14.01
C HIS A 266 18.03 13.01 14.29
N LEU A 267 17.01 13.33 13.46
CA LEU A 267 15.67 12.73 13.58
C LEU A 267 15.66 11.26 13.17
N VAL A 268 16.44 10.90 12.13
CA VAL A 268 16.62 9.49 11.73
C VAL A 268 17.24 8.70 12.88
N ILE A 269 18.32 9.21 13.48
CA ILE A 269 18.98 8.56 14.63
C ILE A 269 18.05 8.50 15.85
N LYS A 270 17.34 9.59 16.15
CA LYS A 270 16.33 9.63 17.22
C LYS A 270 15.26 8.57 16.99
N MET A 271 14.76 8.41 15.76
CA MET A 271 13.80 7.35 15.48
C MET A 271 14.39 5.95 15.71
N LEU A 272 15.63 5.71 15.26
CA LEU A 272 16.29 4.42 15.43
C LEU A 272 16.51 4.06 16.91
N SER A 273 16.70 5.05 17.80
CA SER A 273 16.75 4.80 19.24
C SER A 273 15.42 4.34 19.84
N HIS A 274 14.31 4.46 19.11
CA HIS A 274 12.98 3.97 19.52
C HIS A 274 12.62 2.62 18.87
N CYS A 275 13.55 1.97 18.17
CA CYS A 275 13.28 0.73 17.43
C CYS A 275 14.26 -0.38 17.87
N PRO A 276 14.24 -0.86 19.12
CA PRO A 276 15.31 -1.69 19.69
C PRO A 276 15.57 -2.99 18.94
N LYS A 277 14.54 -3.62 18.35
CA LYS A 277 14.62 -4.91 17.63
C LYS A 277 14.85 -4.77 16.11
N LEU A 278 15.16 -3.56 15.62
CA LEU A 278 15.21 -3.32 14.18
C LEU A 278 16.35 -4.08 13.50
N GLU A 279 16.00 -4.97 12.57
CA GLU A 279 16.97 -5.78 11.83
C GLU A 279 17.26 -5.26 10.42
N THR A 280 16.28 -4.60 9.78
CA THR A 280 16.41 -4.09 8.41
C THR A 280 15.95 -2.64 8.34
N ILE A 281 16.82 -1.77 7.82
CA ILE A 281 16.49 -0.38 7.49
C ILE A 281 16.66 -0.13 6.00
N MET A 282 15.69 0.55 5.39
CA MET A 282 15.74 1.03 4.01
C MET A 282 15.49 2.54 4.00
N LEU A 283 16.43 3.30 3.47
CA LEU A 283 16.33 4.76 3.32
C LEU A 283 16.13 5.11 1.84
N HIS A 284 15.08 5.87 1.55
CA HIS A 284 14.80 6.40 0.23
C HIS A 284 15.15 7.88 0.24
N MET A 285 16.30 8.22 -0.36
CA MET A 285 16.69 9.61 -0.53
C MET A 285 15.79 10.29 -1.59
N PRO A 286 15.54 11.61 -1.48
CA PRO A 286 14.77 12.33 -2.48
C PRO A 286 15.39 12.21 -3.87
N ALA A 287 14.55 12.05 -4.89
CA ALA A 287 14.99 12.04 -6.29
C ALA A 287 15.26 13.46 -6.82
N GLU A 288 14.59 14.47 -6.24
CA GLU A 288 14.75 15.88 -6.56
C GLU A 288 15.86 16.51 -5.71
N PRO A 289 16.39 17.70 -6.07
CA PRO A 289 17.35 18.42 -5.24
C PRO A 289 16.82 18.62 -3.81
N TYR A 290 17.63 18.22 -2.84
CA TYR A 290 17.34 18.38 -1.42
C TYR A 290 18.47 19.11 -0.70
N SER A 291 18.19 19.59 0.51
CA SER A 291 19.19 19.99 1.50
C SER A 291 19.28 18.95 2.60
N CYS A 292 20.37 18.98 3.36
CA CYS A 292 20.55 18.13 4.53
C CYS A 292 21.26 18.92 5.60
N THR A 293 20.91 18.68 6.87
CA THR A 293 21.68 19.23 7.98
C THR A 293 23.10 18.66 7.96
N SER A 294 24.06 19.45 8.45
CA SER A 294 25.39 18.93 8.75
C SER A 294 25.26 17.70 9.64
N TRP A 295 26.02 16.66 9.32
CA TRP A 295 26.08 15.48 10.17
C TRP A 295 26.76 15.82 11.48
N ILE A 296 26.11 15.49 12.59
CA ILE A 296 26.66 15.55 13.93
C ILE A 296 26.73 14.11 14.40
N CYS A 297 27.93 13.65 14.77
CA CYS A 297 28.09 12.28 15.27
C CYS A 297 27.21 12.10 16.52
N PRO A 298 26.31 11.12 16.53
CA PRO A 298 25.50 10.83 17.71
C PRO A 298 26.38 10.51 18.92
N GLN A 299 26.01 11.01 20.10
CA GLN A 299 26.72 10.71 21.36
C GLN A 299 26.57 9.24 21.76
N PHE A 300 25.45 8.63 21.40
CA PHE A 300 25.12 7.23 21.71
C PHE A 300 24.80 6.48 20.43
N VAL A 301 25.11 5.17 20.44
CA VAL A 301 24.70 4.25 19.38
C VAL A 301 23.36 3.64 19.75
N PRO A 302 22.29 3.86 18.97
CA PRO A 302 21.03 3.14 19.14
C PRO A 302 21.24 1.63 19.27
N GLU A 303 20.53 1.00 20.20
CA GLU A 303 20.68 -0.44 20.50
C GLU A 303 20.51 -1.31 19.25
N CYS A 304 19.56 -0.94 18.38
CA CYS A 304 19.32 -1.64 17.13
C CYS A 304 20.52 -1.59 16.19
N ILE A 305 21.18 -0.43 16.07
CA ILE A 305 22.40 -0.28 15.29
C ILE A 305 23.50 -1.14 15.92
N ALA A 306 23.70 -1.04 17.23
CA ALA A 306 24.80 -1.72 17.91
C ALA A 306 24.72 -3.26 17.80
N SER A 307 23.53 -3.85 17.91
CA SER A 307 23.37 -5.30 18.14
C SER A 307 22.42 -6.04 17.18
N GLN A 308 21.41 -5.38 16.60
CA GLN A 308 20.33 -6.07 15.87
C GLN A 308 20.40 -5.89 14.35
N LEU A 309 20.94 -4.77 13.88
CA LEU A 309 20.84 -4.37 12.49
C LEU A 309 21.64 -5.32 11.57
N LYS A 310 20.92 -6.10 10.76
CA LYS A 310 21.46 -7.07 9.80
C LYS A 310 21.58 -6.46 8.40
N ARG A 311 20.65 -5.59 8.00
CA ARG A 311 20.58 -5.05 6.64
C ARG A 311 20.32 -3.55 6.63
N CYS A 312 21.15 -2.79 5.93
CA CYS A 312 20.93 -1.39 5.64
C CYS A 312 20.95 -1.17 4.13
N SER A 313 19.92 -0.54 3.58
CA SER A 313 19.86 -0.15 2.17
C SER A 313 19.61 1.34 2.04
N ILE A 314 20.40 2.04 1.23
CA ILE A 314 20.15 3.44 0.87
C ILE A 314 19.93 3.53 -0.63
N LEU A 315 18.76 4.02 -1.03
CA LEU A 315 18.33 4.21 -2.40
C LEU A 315 18.43 5.68 -2.79
N ASN A 316 18.67 5.97 -4.08
CA ASN A 316 18.98 7.31 -4.59
C ASN A 316 20.19 7.95 -3.88
N TYR A 317 21.19 7.14 -3.51
CA TYR A 317 22.40 7.63 -2.84
C TYR A 317 23.22 8.53 -3.77
N THR A 318 23.49 9.77 -3.33
CA THR A 318 24.20 10.77 -4.13
C THR A 318 25.66 10.94 -3.71
N GLY A 319 26.02 10.44 -2.51
CA GLY A 319 27.39 10.50 -2.01
C GLY A 319 27.76 11.81 -1.34
N ARG A 320 26.76 12.61 -0.94
CA ARG A 320 27.01 13.83 -0.16
C ARG A 320 27.72 13.49 1.15
N LYS A 321 28.46 14.45 1.67
CA LYS A 321 29.25 14.30 2.91
C LYS A 321 28.43 13.74 4.07
N SER A 322 27.20 14.23 4.27
CA SER A 322 26.33 13.78 5.38
C SER A 322 25.82 12.34 5.18
N GLU A 323 25.44 11.96 3.95
CA GLU A 323 25.07 10.58 3.59
C GLU A 323 26.23 9.61 3.83
N MET A 324 27.45 10.03 3.43
CA MET A 324 28.68 9.28 3.63
C MET A 324 28.95 9.08 5.12
N GLN A 325 28.81 10.13 5.92
CA GLN A 325 29.02 10.05 7.37
C GLN A 325 27.99 9.14 8.05
N PHE A 326 26.71 9.23 7.68
CA PHE A 326 25.69 8.30 8.18
C PHE A 326 26.02 6.85 7.80
N THR A 327 26.41 6.63 6.54
CA THR A 327 26.76 5.30 6.05
C THR A 327 27.94 4.71 6.82
N LYS A 328 29.02 5.48 6.99
CA LYS A 328 30.18 5.08 7.78
C LYS A 328 29.78 4.79 9.22
N TYR A 329 28.95 5.63 9.82
CA TYR A 329 28.45 5.43 11.18
C TYR A 329 27.73 4.08 11.33
N ILE A 330 26.85 3.72 10.39
CA ILE A 330 26.20 2.39 10.41
C ILE A 330 27.25 1.28 10.31
N MET A 331 28.16 1.34 9.34
CA MET A 331 29.18 0.31 9.12
C MET A 331 30.13 0.12 10.33
N GLN A 332 30.51 1.22 10.98
CA GLN A 332 31.46 1.23 12.09
C GLN A 332 30.84 0.79 13.42
N ASN A 333 29.53 0.94 13.58
CA ASN A 333 28.85 0.66 14.86
C ASN A 333 28.00 -0.63 14.84
N SER A 334 27.68 -1.17 13.67
CA SER A 334 26.78 -2.32 13.57
C SER A 334 27.50 -3.67 13.56
N ARG A 335 27.50 -4.36 14.71
CA ARG A 335 28.21 -5.64 14.90
C ARG A 335 27.53 -6.82 14.20
N ALA A 336 26.21 -6.76 14.03
CA ALA A 336 25.41 -7.80 13.37
C ALA A 336 25.20 -7.57 11.86
N LEU A 337 25.76 -6.50 11.29
CA LEU A 337 25.48 -6.09 9.92
C LEU A 337 26.00 -7.12 8.91
N GLN A 338 25.09 -7.66 8.10
CA GLN A 338 25.40 -8.65 7.06
C GLN A 338 25.46 -7.99 5.68
N THR A 339 24.63 -6.98 5.45
CA THR A 339 24.50 -6.34 4.14
C THR A 339 24.36 -4.83 4.28
N MET A 340 25.27 -4.11 3.62
CA MET A 340 25.13 -2.69 3.33
C MET A 340 24.90 -2.55 1.82
N ALA A 341 23.73 -2.07 1.41
CA ALA A 341 23.38 -1.90 0.00
C ALA A 341 23.24 -0.41 -0.34
N ILE A 342 23.98 0.04 -1.34
CA ILE A 342 23.94 1.42 -1.82
C ILE A 342 23.50 1.40 -3.26
N ARG A 343 22.35 2.00 -3.54
CA ARG A 343 21.80 2.07 -4.89
C ARG A 343 21.69 3.51 -5.35
N ASN A 344 22.17 3.77 -6.56
CA ASN A 344 21.96 5.04 -7.23
C ASN A 344 21.05 4.82 -8.44
N THR A 345 19.75 5.01 -8.23
CA THR A 345 18.67 4.78 -9.19
C THR A 345 18.37 6.00 -10.07
N THR A 346 19.31 6.95 -10.24
CA THR A 346 19.08 8.15 -11.05
C THR A 346 18.89 7.83 -12.53
N ILE A 347 17.62 7.63 -12.91
CA ILE A 347 17.11 7.66 -14.28
C ILE A 347 16.88 9.11 -14.75
N GLY A 348 17.08 10.12 -13.89
CA GLY A 348 16.92 11.55 -14.24
C GLY A 348 18.15 12.39 -13.91
N LYS A 349 18.90 12.77 -14.95
CA LYS A 349 19.76 13.96 -15.08
C LYS A 349 20.79 14.26 -13.95
N ASN A 350 22.05 13.96 -14.24
CA ASN A 350 23.25 14.81 -14.13
C ASN A 350 23.53 15.78 -12.96
N TYR A 351 22.90 15.72 -11.78
CA TYR A 351 23.10 16.84 -10.84
C TYR A 351 24.31 16.78 -9.89
N PHE A 352 24.90 15.65 -9.46
CA PHE A 352 25.94 15.74 -8.41
C PHE A 352 27.12 14.73 -8.36
N SER A 353 27.30 13.82 -9.31
CA SER A 353 28.52 12.99 -9.30
C SER A 353 29.06 12.72 -10.69
N SER A 354 30.22 13.31 -11.01
CA SER A 354 31.07 12.80 -12.08
C SER A 354 31.37 11.31 -11.81
N ARG A 355 31.67 10.52 -12.85
CA ARG A 355 32.11 9.12 -12.68
C ARG A 355 33.27 9.01 -11.68
N GLN A 356 34.12 10.03 -11.64
CA GLN A 356 35.25 10.13 -10.72
C GLN A 356 34.79 10.30 -9.26
N ASN A 357 33.85 11.20 -8.98
CA ASN A 357 33.29 11.39 -7.64
C ASN A 357 32.61 10.10 -7.15
N LYS A 358 31.87 9.42 -8.03
CA LYS A 358 31.26 8.11 -7.70
C LYS A 358 32.34 7.09 -7.34
N ARG A 359 33.41 6.97 -8.14
CA ARG A 359 34.51 6.02 -7.87
C ARG A 359 35.22 6.34 -6.55
N GLN A 360 35.51 7.60 -6.27
CA GLN A 360 36.16 8.03 -5.03
C GLN A 360 35.30 7.72 -3.80
N MET A 361 34.00 8.04 -3.87
CA MET A 361 33.00 7.71 -2.85
C MET A 361 32.93 6.19 -2.59
N LEU A 362 32.91 5.37 -3.64
CA LEU A 362 32.91 3.91 -3.51
C LEU A 362 34.20 3.39 -2.85
N GLN A 363 35.36 3.92 -3.26
CA GLN A 363 36.65 3.56 -2.66
C GLN A 363 36.67 3.92 -1.16
N GLU A 364 36.20 5.10 -0.80
CA GLU A 364 36.14 5.56 0.60
C GLU A 364 35.25 4.65 1.46
N LEU A 365 34.12 4.17 0.92
CA LEU A 365 33.23 3.24 1.61
C LEU A 365 33.80 1.83 1.73
N VAL A 366 34.50 1.35 0.70
CA VAL A 366 35.16 0.04 0.73
C VAL A 366 36.28 0.03 1.77
N MET A 367 37.03 1.13 1.89
CA MET A 367 38.10 1.30 2.87
C MET A 367 37.59 1.61 4.29
N CYS A 368 36.31 1.88 4.46
CA CYS A 368 35.73 2.18 5.77
C CYS A 368 35.80 0.93 6.68
N PRO A 369 36.33 1.06 7.92
CA PRO A 369 36.29 -0.01 8.90
C PRO A 369 34.86 -0.49 9.16
N LYS A 370 34.67 -1.80 9.24
CA LYS A 370 33.39 -2.43 9.51
C LYS A 370 33.44 -3.10 10.89
N SER A 371 32.43 -2.86 11.71
CA SER A 371 32.28 -3.55 13.01
C SER A 371 32.00 -5.04 12.82
N SER A 372 31.21 -5.37 11.80
CA SER A 372 30.89 -6.74 11.41
C SER A 372 31.84 -7.25 10.34
N THR A 373 32.49 -8.38 10.62
CA THR A 373 33.33 -9.13 9.67
C THR A 373 32.51 -9.75 8.53
N ASN A 374 31.23 -10.02 8.77
CA ASN A 374 30.31 -10.60 7.79
C ASN A 374 29.66 -9.57 6.85
N CYS A 375 29.91 -8.27 7.06
CA CYS A 375 29.27 -7.21 6.30
C CYS A 375 29.75 -7.17 4.84
N LYS A 376 28.85 -7.53 3.92
CA LYS A 376 29.04 -7.37 2.47
C LYS A 376 28.48 -6.02 2.01
N LEU A 377 29.30 -5.28 1.27
CA LEU A 377 28.93 -4.00 0.68
C LEU A 377 28.53 -4.23 -0.78
N PHE A 378 27.28 -3.90 -1.13
CA PHE A 378 26.74 -4.04 -2.48
C PHE A 378 26.46 -2.68 -3.09
N PHE A 379 26.86 -2.52 -4.33
CA PHE A 379 26.55 -1.36 -5.15
C PHE A 379 25.68 -1.80 -6.33
N LYS A 380 24.53 -1.15 -6.51
CA LYS A 380 23.65 -1.38 -7.67
C LYS A 380 23.31 -0.08 -8.38
#